data_AF-A0A081FTL0-F1
#
_entry.id   AF-A0A081FTL0-F1
#
_cell.length_a   1.000
_cell.length_b   1.000
_cell.length_c   1.000
_cell.angle_alpha   90.00
_cell.angle_beta   90.00
_cell.angle_gamma   90.00
#
_symmetry.space_group_name_H-M   'P 1'
#
loop_
_entity.id
_entity.type
_entity.pdbx_description
1 polymer ?
#
loop_
_entity_poly.entity_id
_entity_poly.type
_entity_poly.pdbx_seq_one_letter_code
_entity_poly.pdbx_strand_id
1 'polypeptide(L)'
;MTDTPDIPSQDQQINDSLALWQLIQVGDLIQVEANLLSDEGRPQLRSNRYYEVVAKSDGSNGHYGFYVQSDLTNEVIEVFAGFVMDYQRAATPPHHA
;
A
#
# COMPACT_ATOMS: atom_id res chain seq x y z
N MET A 1 2.52 -25.74 -29.24
CA MET A 1 3.24 -24.66 -28.54
C MET A 1 2.29 -24.13 -27.50
N THR A 2 2.39 -24.67 -26.28
CA THR A 2 1.55 -24.26 -25.15
C THR A 2 2.32 -23.17 -24.44
N ASP A 3 1.82 -21.94 -24.55
CA ASP A 3 2.28 -20.78 -23.82
C ASP A 3 1.89 -21.00 -22.35
N THR A 4 2.83 -21.52 -21.55
CA THR A 4 2.64 -21.63 -20.11
C THR A 4 2.66 -20.20 -19.57
N PRO A 5 1.61 -19.72 -18.88
CA PRO A 5 1.64 -18.38 -18.30
C PRO A 5 2.83 -18.32 -17.33
N ASP A 6 3.67 -17.31 -17.52
CA ASP A 6 4.78 -16.96 -16.63
C ASP A 6 4.16 -16.50 -15.30
N ILE A 7 3.93 -17.45 -14.38
CA ILE A 7 3.46 -17.14 -13.04
C ILE A 7 4.69 -16.58 -12.31
N PRO A 8 4.66 -15.32 -11.83
CA PRO A 8 5.80 -14.74 -11.15
C PRO A 8 6.16 -15.59 -9.94
N SER A 9 7.44 -15.94 -9.82
CA SER A 9 7.96 -16.70 -8.68
C SER A 9 7.83 -15.89 -7.39
N GLN A 10 7.61 -16.54 -6.24
CA GLN A 10 7.39 -15.87 -4.95
C GLN A 10 8.50 -14.86 -4.57
N ASP A 11 9.76 -15.16 -4.90
CA ASP A 11 10.89 -14.26 -4.69
C ASP A 11 10.77 -12.93 -5.47
N GLN A 12 10.12 -12.93 -6.63
CA GLN A 12 9.95 -11.75 -7.46
C GLN A 12 8.86 -10.82 -6.91
N GLN A 13 7.73 -11.39 -6.43
CA GLN A 13 6.67 -10.63 -5.77
C GLN A 13 7.14 -9.99 -4.45
N ILE A 14 8.02 -10.67 -3.71
CA ILE A 14 8.65 -10.13 -2.49
C ILE A 14 9.57 -8.96 -2.83
N ASN A 15 10.35 -9.07 -3.91
CA ASN A 15 11.24 -7.99 -4.36
C ASN A 15 10.46 -6.75 -4.81
N ASP A 16 9.36 -6.92 -5.53
CA ASP A 16 8.52 -5.81 -5.99
C ASP A 16 7.83 -5.09 -4.81
N SER A 17 7.39 -5.85 -3.80
CA SER A 17 6.80 -5.32 -2.58
C SER A 17 7.83 -4.55 -1.74
N LEU A 18 9.06 -5.07 -1.60
CA LEU A 18 10.15 -4.38 -0.90
C LEU A 18 10.51 -3.08 -1.61
N ALA A 19 10.62 -3.09 -2.95
CA ALA A 19 10.99 -1.92 -3.73
C ALA A 19 9.93 -0.80 -3.59
N LEU A 20 8.64 -1.15 -3.72
CA LEU A 20 7.53 -0.21 -3.49
C LEU A 20 7.55 0.34 -2.06
N TRP A 21 7.72 -0.54 -1.08
CA TRP A 21 7.82 -0.14 0.33
C TRP A 21 8.99 0.81 0.59
N GLN A 22 10.15 0.60 -0.01
CA GLN A 22 11.27 1.53 0.13
C GLN A 22 11.02 2.88 -0.55
N LEU A 23 10.32 2.88 -1.68
CA LEU A 23 10.10 4.06 -2.52
C LEU A 23 9.08 5.04 -1.91
N ILE A 24 7.95 4.53 -1.45
CA ILE A 24 6.85 5.33 -0.88
C ILE A 24 7.22 5.81 0.52
N GLN A 25 7.06 7.11 0.77
CA GLN A 25 7.39 7.76 2.04
C GLN A 25 6.13 8.09 2.86
N VAL A 26 6.33 8.37 4.14
CA VAL A 26 5.28 8.99 4.97
C VAL A 26 4.94 10.37 4.39
N GLY A 27 3.65 10.66 4.29
CA GLY A 27 3.09 11.85 3.62
C GLY A 27 2.75 11.63 2.14
N ASP A 28 3.29 10.58 1.51
CA ASP A 28 2.86 10.21 0.15
C ASP A 28 1.43 9.65 0.19
N LEU A 29 0.77 9.71 -0.96
CA LEU A 29 -0.59 9.22 -1.15
C LEU A 29 -0.55 7.88 -1.89
N ILE A 30 -1.23 6.85 -1.38
CA ILE A 30 -1.35 5.54 -2.03
C ILE A 30 -2.79 5.22 -2.41
N GLN A 31 -2.96 4.50 -3.51
CA GLN A 31 -4.24 3.95 -3.95
C GLN A 31 -4.18 2.42 -3.90
N VAL A 32 -5.22 1.80 -3.35
CA VAL A 32 -5.33 0.34 -3.24
C VAL A 32 -5.90 -0.28 -4.52
N GLU A 33 -5.44 -1.48 -4.88
CA GLU A 33 -5.90 -2.22 -6.08
C GLU A 33 -7.39 -2.60 -6.01
N ALA A 34 -7.86 -2.98 -4.82
CA ALA A 34 -9.24 -3.38 -4.57
C ALA A 34 -9.79 -2.71 -3.31
N ASN A 35 -11.12 -2.65 -3.19
CA ASN A 35 -11.75 -2.19 -1.96
C ASN A 35 -11.35 -3.11 -0.80
N LEU A 36 -10.78 -2.53 0.25
CA LEU A 36 -10.52 -3.27 1.48
C LEU A 36 -11.78 -3.28 2.32
N LEU A 37 -12.22 -4.47 2.71
CA LEU A 37 -13.42 -4.68 3.53
C LEU A 37 -12.98 -5.12 4.93
N SER A 38 -13.69 -4.63 5.94
CA SER A 38 -13.64 -5.18 7.30
C SER A 38 -14.20 -6.60 7.36
N ASP A 39 -13.99 -7.30 8.47
CA ASP A 39 -14.56 -8.63 8.74
C ASP A 39 -16.10 -8.66 8.65
N GLU A 40 -16.76 -7.53 8.91
CA GLU A 40 -18.21 -7.36 8.79
C GLU A 40 -18.68 -7.06 7.35
N GLY A 41 -17.75 -7.05 6.37
CA GLY A 41 -18.02 -6.74 4.96
C GLY A 41 -18.21 -5.25 4.65
N ARG A 42 -17.95 -4.35 5.62
CA ARG A 42 -18.04 -2.90 5.40
C ARG A 42 -16.75 -2.37 4.78
N PRO A 43 -16.82 -1.46 3.78
CA PRO A 43 -15.62 -0.91 3.16
C PRO A 43 -14.83 -0.04 4.15
N GLN A 44 -13.55 -0.37 4.32
CA GLN A 44 -12.57 0.41 5.07
C GLN A 44 -11.74 1.30 4.13
N LEU A 45 -11.36 0.79 2.95
CA LEU A 45 -10.68 1.56 1.91
C LEU A 45 -11.35 1.31 0.56
N ARG A 46 -11.33 2.31 -0.32
CA ARG A 46 -11.86 2.21 -1.69
C ARG A 46 -10.73 2.31 -2.71
N SER A 47 -10.77 1.47 -3.74
CA SER A 47 -9.76 1.48 -4.80
C SER A 47 -9.77 2.72 -5.68
N ASN A 48 -10.79 3.57 -5.60
CA ASN A 48 -10.88 4.81 -6.37
C ASN A 48 -10.47 6.06 -5.57
N ARG A 49 -9.78 5.89 -4.44
CA ARG A 49 -9.32 6.98 -3.58
C ARG A 49 -7.83 6.83 -3.26
N TYR A 50 -7.20 7.97 -3.05
CA TYR A 50 -5.86 8.06 -2.51
C TYR A 50 -5.91 8.30 -1.01
N TYR A 51 -5.01 7.64 -0.29
CA TYR A 51 -4.90 7.69 1.16
C TYR A 51 -3.48 8.08 1.56
N GLU A 52 -3.35 9.02 2.48
CA GLU A 52 -2.05 9.45 2.99
C GLU A 52 -1.41 8.36 3.87
N VAL A 53 -0.15 8.06 3.58
CA VAL A 53 0.68 7.18 4.40
C VAL A 53 1.10 7.94 5.64
N VAL A 54 0.55 7.55 6.78
CA VAL A 54 0.84 8.17 8.09
C VAL A 54 1.98 7.47 8.82
N ALA A 55 2.23 6.19 8.51
CA ALA A 55 3.36 5.43 9.02
C ALA A 55 3.69 4.23 8.13
N LYS A 56 4.79 3.55 8.41
CA LYS A 56 5.23 2.31 7.74
C LYS A 56 5.54 1.25 8.79
N SER A 57 5.36 -0.02 8.43
CA SER A 57 5.90 -1.13 9.23
C SER A 57 7.43 -1.03 9.34
N ASP A 58 8.06 -1.78 10.23
CA ASP A 58 9.52 -1.82 10.38
C ASP A 58 10.23 -2.67 9.29
N GLY A 59 9.47 -3.31 8.40
CA GLY A 59 9.98 -4.19 7.36
C GLY A 59 10.53 -5.53 7.87
N SER A 60 10.39 -5.83 9.16
CA SER A 60 10.91 -7.06 9.76
C SER A 60 10.19 -8.29 9.17
N ASN A 61 10.93 -9.39 8.96
CA ASN A 61 10.40 -10.63 8.40
C ASN A 61 9.68 -10.49 7.04
N GLY A 62 10.03 -9.49 6.23
CA GLY A 62 9.37 -9.25 4.94
C GLY A 62 7.99 -8.60 5.08
N HIS A 63 7.66 -8.07 6.25
CA HIS A 63 6.40 -7.39 6.50
C HIS A 63 6.46 -5.95 5.98
N TYR A 64 6.09 -5.74 4.72
CA TYR A 64 6.14 -4.45 4.04
C TYR A 64 4.75 -3.78 4.00
N GLY A 65 4.40 -3.08 5.07
CA GLY A 65 3.10 -2.44 5.27
C GLY A 65 3.18 -0.91 5.30
N PHE A 66 2.12 -0.28 4.80
CA PHE A 66 1.82 1.14 4.93
C PHE A 66 0.62 1.31 5.83
N TYR A 67 0.70 2.22 6.80
CA TYR A 67 -0.45 2.61 7.60
C TYR A 67 -1.06 3.86 6.99
N VAL A 68 -2.35 3.80 6.68
CA VAL A 68 -3.10 4.92 6.11
C VAL A 68 -4.34 5.24 6.93
N GLN A 69 -4.75 6.50 6.94
CA GLN A 69 -5.96 6.93 7.62
C GLN A 69 -7.17 6.75 6.70
N SER A 70 -8.12 5.88 7.06
CA SER A 70 -9.38 5.73 6.34
C SER A 70 -10.25 6.98 6.51
N ASP A 71 -10.75 7.50 5.39
CA ASP A 71 -11.74 8.59 5.36
C ASP A 71 -13.19 8.09 5.52
N LEU A 72 -13.39 6.77 5.55
CA LEU A 72 -14.70 6.14 5.76
C LEU A 72 -14.95 5.82 7.23
N THR A 73 -13.93 5.27 7.90
CA THR A 73 -14.07 4.79 9.29
C THR A 73 -13.33 5.66 10.29
N ASN A 74 -12.48 6.60 9.86
CA ASN A 74 -11.52 7.29 10.72
C ASN A 74 -10.58 6.35 11.49
N GLU A 75 -10.36 5.14 11.00
CA GLU A 75 -9.38 4.21 11.55
C GLU A 75 -8.08 4.22 10.74
N VAL A 76 -6.97 3.88 11.40
CA VAL A 76 -5.70 3.60 10.72
C VAL A 76 -5.73 2.16 10.24
N ILE A 77 -5.53 1.98 8.95
CA ILE A 77 -5.60 0.70 8.26
C ILE A 77 -4.22 0.36 7.71
N GLU A 78 -3.78 -0.87 7.94
CA GLU A 78 -2.56 -1.41 7.34
C GLU A 78 -2.83 -1.91 5.92
N VAL A 79 -1.96 -1.51 4.99
CA VAL A 79 -2.01 -1.86 3.58
C VAL A 79 -0.66 -2.45 3.20
N PHE A 80 -0.63 -3.72 2.81
CA PHE A 80 0.59 -4.35 2.31
C PHE A 80 0.99 -3.75 0.96
N ALA A 81 2.29 -3.58 0.74
CA ALA A 81 2.82 -2.96 -0.48
C ALA A 81 2.36 -3.68 -1.77
N GLY A 82 2.15 -5.00 -1.72
CA GLY A 82 1.62 -5.77 -2.84
C GLY A 82 0.17 -5.44 -3.24
N PHE A 83 -0.59 -4.71 -2.41
CA PHE A 83 -1.96 -4.26 -2.72
C PHE A 83 -2.01 -2.80 -3.18
N VAL A 84 -0.86 -2.14 -3.35
CA VAL A 84 -0.78 -0.77 -3.86
C VAL A 84 -0.86 -0.81 -5.38
N MET A 85 -1.84 -0.11 -5.95
CA MET A 85 -2.03 0.01 -7.39
C MET A 85 -1.29 1.22 -7.96
N ASP A 86 -1.32 2.34 -7.24
CA ASP A 86 -0.67 3.58 -7.65
C ASP A 86 -0.27 4.40 -6.42
N TYR A 87 0.66 5.33 -6.58
CA TYR A 87 1.04 6.28 -5.54
C TYR A 87 1.41 7.66 -6.11
N GLN A 88 1.18 8.70 -5.32
CA GLN A 88 1.55 10.07 -5.63
C GLN A 88 2.46 10.62 -4.54
N ARG A 89 3.54 11.29 -4.94
CA ARG A 89 4.41 11.95 -3.98
C ARG A 89 3.74 13.15 -3.37
N ALA A 90 3.97 13.38 -2.08
CA ALA A 90 3.56 14.61 -1.43
C ALA A 90 4.14 15.82 -2.19
N ALA A 91 3.28 16.76 -2.59
CA ALA A 91 3.69 17.94 -3.35
C ALA A 91 4.58 18.93 -2.55
N THR A 92 4.78 18.68 -1.25
CA THR A 92 5.54 19.55 -0.36
C THR A 92 6.46 18.69 0.52
N PRO A 93 7.78 18.94 0.57
CA PRO A 93 8.59 18.38 1.65
C PRO A 93 8.05 18.92 2.97
N PRO A 94 8.01 18.11 4.06
CA PRO A 94 7.57 18.61 5.34
C PRO A 94 8.49 19.78 5.72
N HIS A 95 7.94 20.99 5.72
CA HIS A 95 8.61 22.16 6.26
C HIS A 95 8.87 21.89 7.74
N HIS A 96 10.12 21.64 8.08
CA HIS A 96 10.60 21.75 9.45
C HIS A 96 10.42 23.23 9.85
N ALA A 97 9.41 23.51 10.66
CA ALA A 97 9.24 24.79 11.35
C ALA A 97 9.89 24.72 12.73
#